data_AF-A0A6L5QB69-F1
#
_entry.id   AF-A0A6L5QB69-F1
#
_cell.length_a   1.000
_cell.length_b   1.000
_cell.length_c   1.000
_cell.angle_alpha   90.00
_cell.angle_beta   90.00
_cell.angle_gamma   90.00
#
_symmetry.space_group_name_H-M   'P 1'
#
loop_
_entity.id
_entity.type
_entity.pdbx_description
1 polymer ?
#
loop_
_entity_poly.entity_id
_entity_poly.type
_entity_poly.pdbx_seq_one_letter_code
_entity_poly.pdbx_strand_id
1 'polypeptide(L)'
;MAVQFEVAFSRTVIGAGVIAGGPYFCSQGSVFTATTSCTCTTELFACRVRPGGTRVPDLIALTDWFAATQTIDAPSALANHRVWMLSGTLDSVVPQAVMNDLLTYYRHYIDANRIAYKRDLSAEHSIPTDSYGNACSALGSPYISNCNYDAAGELLKWIYGPLAARNSGTLTGRFVAFDQTEFIALPAWHGMADTGYLYVPAACENSAGCRLHVAFHGCQQNLDNIGVTFVRHAGYNAWADNNRLIILYPQTVATFMNPNACWDWWAYDDTRYAQKNGRQMAAVKRMVDRLTSSPTIALICRRGRCT
;
A
#
# COMPACT_ATOMS: atom_id res chain seq x y z
N MET A 1 -2.72 3.59 3.57
CA MET A 1 -3.11 2.16 3.50
C MET A 1 -1.96 1.19 3.76
N ALA A 2 -0.85 1.20 2.99
CA ALA A 2 0.24 0.22 3.20
C ALA A 2 0.74 0.13 4.66
N VAL A 3 0.98 1.28 5.31
CA VAL A 3 1.35 1.35 6.74
C VAL A 3 0.26 0.78 7.66
N GLN A 4 -1.02 1.14 7.41
CA GLN A 4 -2.16 0.59 8.16
C GLN A 4 -2.23 -0.93 8.04
N PHE A 5 -2.10 -1.46 6.82
CA PHE A 5 -2.17 -2.89 6.56
C PHE A 5 -0.99 -3.63 7.21
N GLU A 6 0.22 -3.09 7.10
CA GLU A 6 1.41 -3.66 7.74
C GLU A 6 1.27 -3.70 9.26
N VAL A 7 0.85 -2.61 9.90
CA VAL A 7 0.69 -2.56 11.36
C VAL A 7 -0.45 -3.49 11.82
N ALA A 8 -1.61 -3.41 11.15
CA ALA A 8 -2.79 -4.18 11.53
C ALA A 8 -2.60 -5.70 11.36
N PHE A 9 -1.91 -6.11 10.30
CA PHE A 9 -1.67 -7.51 9.93
C PHE A 9 -0.18 -7.84 9.89
N SER A 10 0.60 -7.34 10.85
CA SER A 10 2.06 -7.51 10.89
C SER A 10 2.52 -8.97 10.95
N ARG A 11 1.65 -9.92 11.32
CA ARG A 11 1.99 -11.36 11.23
C ARG A 11 1.79 -11.95 9.83
N THR A 12 1.12 -11.24 8.93
CA THR A 12 0.78 -11.71 7.58
C THR A 12 1.80 -11.24 6.54
N VAL A 13 2.39 -10.06 6.74
CA VAL A 13 3.38 -9.47 5.82
C VAL A 13 4.77 -9.51 6.43
N ILE A 14 5.79 -9.17 5.63
CA ILE A 14 7.21 -9.18 6.07
C ILE A 14 7.88 -7.79 6.01
N GLY A 15 7.12 -6.76 5.66
CA GLY A 15 7.62 -5.42 5.44
C GLY A 15 6.69 -4.58 4.56
N ALA A 16 7.05 -3.31 4.37
CA ALA A 16 6.30 -2.37 3.56
C ALA A 16 7.21 -1.43 2.75
N GLY A 17 6.70 -1.03 1.58
CA GLY A 17 7.19 0.12 0.83
C GLY A 17 6.23 1.29 1.02
N VAL A 18 6.74 2.47 1.34
CA VAL A 18 5.93 3.67 1.57
C VAL A 18 6.47 4.83 0.74
N ILE A 19 5.72 5.26 -0.27
CA ILE A 19 6.03 6.43 -1.10
C ILE A 19 5.04 7.52 -0.73
N ALA A 20 5.54 8.67 -0.27
CA ALA A 20 4.74 9.85 0.07
C ALA A 20 3.49 9.54 0.93
N GLY A 21 3.68 8.73 1.98
CA GLY A 21 2.64 8.33 2.93
C GLY A 21 2.73 9.07 4.26
N GLY A 22 2.39 8.41 5.36
CA GLY A 22 2.51 9.00 6.69
C GLY A 22 2.36 8.01 7.83
N PRO A 23 2.52 8.47 9.08
CA PRO A 23 2.39 7.65 10.28
C PRO A 23 1.07 6.88 10.35
N TYR A 24 1.12 5.69 10.94
CA TYR A 24 -0.09 4.93 11.26
C TYR A 24 -1.07 5.80 12.08
N PHE A 25 -2.34 5.80 11.69
CA PHE A 25 -3.40 6.54 12.37
C PHE A 25 -3.22 8.08 12.41
N CYS A 26 -2.39 8.66 11.54
CA CYS A 26 -2.06 10.10 11.55
C CYS A 26 -3.30 11.02 11.61
N SER A 27 -4.31 10.75 10.78
CA SER A 27 -5.54 11.56 10.70
C SER A 27 -6.41 11.48 11.96
N GLN A 28 -6.27 10.42 12.76
CA GLN A 28 -7.08 10.14 13.94
C GLN A 28 -8.60 10.22 13.65
N GLY A 29 -9.02 9.76 12.47
CA GLY A 29 -10.42 9.78 12.02
C GLY A 29 -10.96 11.16 11.66
N SER A 30 -10.10 12.17 11.48
CA SER A 30 -10.49 13.54 11.18
C SER A 30 -10.01 13.96 9.80
N VAL A 31 -10.95 14.29 8.91
CA VAL A 31 -10.63 14.88 7.60
C VAL A 31 -9.86 16.20 7.74
N PHE A 32 -10.18 17.00 8.76
CA PHE A 32 -9.46 18.25 9.02
C PHE A 32 -7.98 17.99 9.38
N THR A 33 -7.71 17.03 10.26
CA THR A 33 -6.34 16.64 10.59
C THR A 33 -5.64 16.02 9.39
N ALA A 34 -6.35 15.16 8.64
CA ALA A 34 -5.86 14.55 7.42
C ALA A 34 -5.34 15.61 6.45
N THR A 35 -6.17 16.60 6.09
CA THR A 35 -5.86 17.56 5.03
C THR A 35 -4.98 18.73 5.44
N THR A 36 -4.70 18.92 6.74
CA THR A 36 -3.92 20.07 7.23
C THR A 36 -2.64 19.68 7.96
N SER A 37 -2.62 18.56 8.71
CA SER A 37 -1.48 18.17 9.54
C SER A 37 -0.77 16.92 9.02
N CYS A 38 -1.48 16.04 8.32
CA CYS A 38 -0.92 14.84 7.70
C CYS A 38 -0.62 15.03 6.20
N THR A 39 -1.27 16.00 5.56
CA THR A 39 -1.04 16.43 4.16
C THR A 39 -1.32 17.93 4.05
N CYS A 40 -1.04 18.51 2.88
CA CYS A 40 -1.42 19.88 2.51
C CYS A 40 -2.44 19.86 1.34
N THR A 41 -3.59 19.19 1.50
CA THR A 41 -4.53 18.93 0.39
C THR A 41 -5.80 19.76 0.41
N THR A 42 -5.96 20.68 1.36
CA THR A 42 -7.12 21.57 1.42
C THR A 42 -6.72 23.02 1.15
N GLU A 43 -7.49 23.70 0.30
CA GLU A 43 -7.37 25.14 0.06
C GLU A 43 -8.15 25.96 1.10
N LEU A 44 -9.02 25.32 1.89
CA LEU A 44 -9.89 25.99 2.86
C LEU A 44 -9.15 26.40 4.13
N PHE A 45 -8.05 25.72 4.44
CA PHE A 45 -7.28 25.91 5.66
C PHE A 45 -5.80 25.92 5.33
N ALA A 46 -5.04 26.79 5.99
CA ALA A 46 -3.59 26.81 5.85
C ALA A 46 -2.99 25.44 6.21
N CYS A 47 -2.00 24.99 5.43
CA CYS A 47 -1.26 23.80 5.77
C CYS A 47 -0.53 23.98 7.12
N ARG A 48 -0.60 22.94 7.96
CA ARG A 48 -0.04 22.89 9.32
C ARG A 48 1.06 21.85 9.47
N VAL A 49 1.40 21.16 8.38
CA VAL A 49 2.52 20.21 8.32
C VAL A 49 3.80 20.89 8.78
N ARG A 50 4.43 20.29 9.78
CA ARG A 50 5.70 20.73 10.36
C ARG A 50 6.36 19.52 11.04
N PRO A 51 7.68 19.52 11.28
CA PRO A 51 8.35 18.44 12.00
C PRO A 51 7.66 18.14 13.35
N GLY A 52 7.35 16.86 13.63
CA GLY A 52 6.63 16.43 14.82
C GLY A 52 5.15 16.79 14.86
N GLY A 53 4.61 17.42 13.81
CA GLY A 53 3.24 17.92 13.75
C GLY A 53 2.18 16.82 13.79
N THR A 54 2.53 15.59 13.40
CA THR A 54 1.63 14.43 13.46
C THR A 54 1.45 13.86 14.87
N ARG A 55 2.26 14.32 15.85
CA ARG A 55 2.26 13.86 17.26
C ARG A 55 2.50 12.36 17.40
N VAL A 56 3.64 11.90 16.87
CA VAL A 56 4.06 10.48 16.89
C VAL A 56 3.90 9.77 18.25
N PRO A 57 4.21 10.37 19.41
CA PRO A 57 3.98 9.72 20.71
C PRO A 57 2.51 9.31 20.94
N ASP A 58 1.54 10.15 20.53
CA ASP A 58 0.12 9.83 20.64
C ASP A 58 -0.25 8.66 19.73
N LEU A 59 0.32 8.62 18.52
CA LEU A 59 0.10 7.57 17.53
C LEU A 59 0.67 6.22 17.98
N ILE A 60 1.82 6.24 18.67
CA ILE A 60 2.40 5.05 19.33
C ILE A 60 1.46 4.54 20.41
N ALA A 61 1.03 5.42 21.34
CA ALA A 61 0.11 5.04 22.41
C ALA A 61 -1.21 4.43 21.88
N LEU A 62 -1.76 4.99 20.80
CA LEU A 62 -2.96 4.45 20.15
C LEU A 62 -2.71 3.09 19.47
N THR A 63 -1.54 2.90 18.85
CA THR A 63 -1.12 1.61 18.27
C THR A 63 -1.04 0.55 19.36
N ASP A 64 -0.35 0.83 20.47
CA ASP A 64 -0.21 -0.10 21.60
C ASP A 64 -1.56 -0.42 22.23
N TRP A 65 -2.47 0.56 22.30
CA TRP A 65 -3.83 0.33 22.78
C TRP A 65 -4.65 -0.58 21.84
N PHE A 66 -4.57 -0.37 20.52
CA PHE A 66 -5.21 -1.28 19.54
C PHE A 66 -4.64 -2.70 19.64
N ALA A 67 -3.34 -2.83 19.90
CA ALA A 67 -2.69 -4.12 20.09
C ALA A 67 -3.13 -4.81 21.40
N ALA A 68 -3.20 -4.06 22.50
CA ALA A 68 -3.67 -4.57 23.80
C ALA A 68 -5.13 -5.03 23.75
N THR A 69 -5.95 -4.37 22.92
CA THR A 69 -7.35 -4.75 22.65
C THR A 69 -7.49 -5.79 21.53
N GLN A 70 -6.38 -6.29 20.99
CA GLN A 70 -6.30 -7.33 19.95
C GLN A 70 -7.02 -6.97 18.64
N THR A 71 -7.19 -5.68 18.37
CA THR A 71 -7.79 -5.17 17.12
C THR A 71 -6.77 -5.02 16.00
N ILE A 72 -5.47 -5.09 16.34
CA ILE A 72 -4.33 -5.27 15.44
C ILE A 72 -3.42 -6.40 15.92
N ASP A 73 -2.45 -6.82 15.10
CA ASP A 73 -1.37 -7.69 15.57
C ASP A 73 -0.46 -6.97 16.57
N ALA A 74 0.22 -7.73 17.43
CA ALA A 74 1.17 -7.17 18.39
C ALA A 74 2.32 -6.46 17.65
N PRO A 75 2.68 -5.20 17.99
CA PRO A 75 3.73 -4.45 17.30
C PRO A 75 5.11 -5.11 17.35
N SER A 76 5.35 -6.03 18.28
CA SER A 76 6.56 -6.85 18.31
C SER A 76 6.78 -7.67 17.04
N ALA A 77 5.74 -7.97 16.26
CA ALA A 77 5.88 -8.60 14.95
C ALA A 77 6.58 -7.68 13.93
N LEU A 78 6.45 -6.35 14.06
CA LEU A 78 7.13 -5.37 13.19
C LEU A 78 8.65 -5.40 13.34
N ALA A 79 9.20 -5.86 14.47
CA ALA A 79 10.64 -5.85 14.71
C ALA A 79 11.44 -6.62 13.62
N ASN A 80 10.81 -7.60 12.97
CA ASN A 80 11.41 -8.38 11.88
C ASN A 80 11.09 -7.84 10.48
N HIS A 81 10.35 -6.75 10.36
CA HIS A 81 9.97 -6.19 9.07
C HIS A 81 11.14 -5.45 8.43
N ARG A 82 11.14 -5.39 7.10
CA ARG A 82 11.99 -4.47 6.34
C ARG A 82 11.13 -3.40 5.71
N VAL A 83 11.38 -2.14 6.07
CA VAL A 83 10.60 -1.00 5.60
C VAL A 83 11.45 -0.15 4.66
N TRP A 84 10.94 0.12 3.47
CA TRP A 84 11.54 1.08 2.55
C TRP A 84 10.62 2.28 2.39
N MET A 85 11.18 3.48 2.46
CA MET A 85 10.45 4.74 2.44
C MET A 85 11.00 5.67 1.37
N LEU A 86 10.12 6.46 0.75
CA LEU A 86 10.50 7.56 -0.13
C LEU A 86 9.66 8.81 0.08
N SER A 87 10.33 9.94 0.17
CA SER A 87 9.73 11.27 0.04
C SER A 87 10.48 12.07 -1.03
N GLY A 88 9.74 12.73 -1.92
CA GLY A 88 10.32 13.70 -2.83
C GLY A 88 10.63 15.01 -2.10
N THR A 89 11.74 15.67 -2.44
CA THR A 89 12.11 16.96 -1.83
C THR A 89 11.24 18.13 -2.32
N LEU A 90 10.50 17.94 -3.42
CA LEU A 90 9.56 18.91 -3.95
C LEU A 90 8.11 18.60 -3.54
N ASP A 91 7.83 17.44 -2.93
CA ASP A 91 6.47 17.00 -2.60
C ASP A 91 5.72 18.03 -1.76
N SER A 92 4.77 18.69 -2.42
CA SER A 92 3.92 19.75 -1.87
C SER A 92 2.61 19.22 -1.28
N VAL A 93 2.26 17.96 -1.54
CA VAL A 93 1.00 17.33 -1.12
C VAL A 93 1.18 16.60 0.21
N VAL A 94 2.26 15.82 0.32
CA VAL A 94 2.69 15.14 1.55
C VAL A 94 4.13 15.55 1.84
N PRO A 95 4.32 16.76 2.42
CA PRO A 95 5.66 17.28 2.62
C PRO A 95 6.53 16.34 3.47
N GLN A 96 7.83 16.32 3.16
CA GLN A 96 8.81 15.41 3.75
C GLN A 96 8.80 15.33 5.30
N ALA A 97 8.34 16.38 5.99
CA ALA A 97 8.15 16.35 7.44
C ALA A 97 7.21 15.22 7.91
N VAL A 98 6.16 14.89 7.16
CA VAL A 98 5.23 13.79 7.48
C VAL A 98 5.93 12.44 7.37
N MET A 99 6.73 12.24 6.34
CA MET A 99 7.52 11.01 6.16
C MET A 99 8.68 10.91 7.17
N ASN A 100 9.22 12.03 7.65
CA ASN A 100 10.16 12.04 8.78
C ASN A 100 9.48 11.63 10.09
N ASP A 101 8.25 12.06 10.30
CA ASP A 101 7.44 11.59 11.45
C ASP A 101 7.14 10.09 11.33
N LEU A 102 6.87 9.57 10.12
CA LEU A 102 6.71 8.13 9.88
C LEU A 102 7.99 7.35 10.21
N LEU A 103 9.17 7.89 9.86
CA LEU A 103 10.44 7.27 10.26
C LEU A 103 10.53 7.20 11.79
N THR A 104 10.19 8.28 12.48
CA THR A 104 10.20 8.34 13.95
C THR A 104 9.24 7.30 14.55
N TYR A 105 8.04 7.16 13.98
CA TYR A 105 7.08 6.13 14.35
C TYR A 105 7.64 4.73 14.16
N TYR A 106 8.19 4.40 12.99
CA TYR A 106 8.75 3.07 12.75
C TYR A 106 9.96 2.76 13.63
N ARG A 107 10.81 3.75 13.93
CA ARG A 107 11.97 3.56 14.82
C ARG A 107 11.61 3.21 16.25
N HIS A 108 10.36 3.40 16.66
CA HIS A 108 9.88 2.91 17.94
C HIS A 108 9.73 1.38 17.96
N TYR A 109 9.39 0.75 16.82
CA TYR A 109 9.10 -0.69 16.74
C TYR A 109 10.14 -1.50 15.94
N ILE A 110 10.94 -0.83 15.10
CA ILE A 110 11.82 -1.46 14.11
C ILE A 110 13.24 -0.90 14.24
N ASP A 111 14.20 -1.82 14.26
CA ASP A 111 15.61 -1.49 14.29
C ASP A 111 16.05 -0.66 13.08
N ALA A 112 17.04 0.20 13.35
CA ALA A 112 17.56 1.16 12.40
C ALA A 112 17.99 0.58 11.05
N ASN A 113 18.64 -0.58 11.11
CA ASN A 113 19.21 -1.29 9.98
C ASN A 113 18.17 -1.98 9.10
N ARG A 114 16.89 -2.00 9.51
CA ARG A 114 15.78 -2.56 8.73
C ARG A 114 14.91 -1.51 8.06
N ILE A 115 15.25 -0.23 8.22
CA ILE A 115 14.57 0.90 7.57
C ILE A 115 15.50 1.60 6.58
N ALA A 116 15.13 1.63 5.31
CA ALA A 116 15.76 2.44 4.28
C ALA A 116 14.85 3.63 3.93
N TYR A 117 15.42 4.83 3.77
CA TYR A 117 14.65 6.03 3.47
C TYR A 117 15.35 6.91 2.43
N LYS A 118 14.80 6.94 1.22
CA LYS A 118 15.19 7.83 0.12
C LYS A 118 14.48 9.18 0.29
N ARG A 119 15.23 10.26 0.46
CA ARG A 119 14.68 11.59 0.82
C ARG A 119 15.42 12.78 0.22
N ASP A 120 16.15 12.49 -0.84
CA ASP A 120 17.07 13.36 -1.58
C ASP A 120 16.75 13.34 -3.09
N LEU A 121 15.61 12.76 -3.47
CA LEU A 121 15.11 12.78 -4.85
C LEU A 121 14.27 14.04 -5.06
N SER A 122 14.62 14.85 -6.07
CA SER A 122 13.84 16.03 -6.49
C SER A 122 12.57 15.64 -7.26
N ALA A 123 11.68 14.93 -6.56
CA ALA A 123 10.38 14.52 -7.04
C ALA A 123 9.27 15.33 -6.38
N GLU A 124 8.25 15.65 -7.14
CA GLU A 124 6.95 16.12 -6.68
C GLU A 124 6.06 14.92 -6.29
N HIS A 125 4.85 15.15 -5.78
CA HIS A 125 3.95 14.08 -5.32
C HIS A 125 3.55 13.10 -6.43
N SER A 126 4.25 11.97 -6.53
CA SER A 126 4.07 10.95 -7.57
C SER A 126 4.73 9.63 -7.17
N ILE A 127 4.41 8.55 -7.89
CA ILE A 127 5.20 7.32 -7.91
C ILE A 127 6.42 7.53 -8.83
N PRO A 128 7.66 7.55 -8.30
CA PRO A 128 8.84 7.69 -9.13
C PRO A 128 9.14 6.41 -9.90
N THR A 129 9.28 6.53 -11.21
CA THR A 129 9.79 5.47 -12.09
C THR A 129 11.04 5.95 -12.80
N ASP A 130 11.67 5.08 -13.58
CA ASP A 130 12.85 5.40 -14.38
C ASP A 130 12.56 5.43 -15.90
N SER A 131 11.31 5.28 -16.30
CA SER A 131 10.97 5.07 -17.71
C SER A 131 9.59 5.55 -18.14
N TYR A 132 8.70 5.93 -17.22
CA TYR A 132 7.31 6.28 -17.56
C TYR A 132 6.75 7.43 -16.72
N GLY A 133 5.89 8.24 -17.33
CA GLY A 133 5.05 9.21 -16.65
C GLY A 133 5.47 10.64 -16.88
N ASN A 134 4.95 11.54 -16.04
CA ASN A 134 5.22 12.96 -16.09
C ASN A 134 6.70 13.29 -15.82
N ALA A 135 7.09 14.55 -15.99
CA ALA A 135 8.35 15.04 -15.44
C ALA A 135 8.37 14.86 -13.92
N CYS A 136 9.53 14.51 -13.36
CA CYS A 136 9.67 14.22 -11.92
C CYS A 136 9.20 15.38 -11.00
N SER A 137 9.35 16.63 -11.45
CA SER A 137 8.94 17.83 -10.72
C SER A 137 7.49 18.26 -10.97
N ALA A 138 6.69 17.49 -11.72
CA ALA A 138 5.32 17.85 -12.06
C ALA A 138 4.33 17.24 -11.07
N LEU A 139 3.39 18.06 -10.59
CA LEU A 139 2.23 17.62 -9.82
C LEU A 139 1.03 17.41 -10.76
N GLY A 140 0.52 16.19 -10.86
CA GLY A 140 -0.72 15.92 -11.61
C GLY A 140 -0.87 14.48 -12.07
N SER A 141 -2.05 14.18 -12.61
CA SER A 141 -2.39 12.88 -13.19
C SER A 141 -1.36 12.46 -14.25
N PRO A 142 -0.93 11.17 -14.30
CA PRO A 142 -1.46 10.04 -13.53
C PRO A 142 -0.80 9.86 -12.14
N TYR A 143 -0.08 10.85 -11.63
CA TYR A 143 0.73 10.77 -10.41
C TYR A 143 1.76 9.64 -10.46
N ILE A 144 2.29 9.39 -11.66
CA ILE A 144 3.43 8.52 -11.95
C ILE A 144 4.37 9.37 -12.79
N SER A 145 5.66 9.40 -12.43
CA SER A 145 6.63 10.31 -13.05
C SER A 145 7.92 9.59 -13.40
N ASN A 146 8.51 9.95 -14.54
CA ASN A 146 9.86 9.52 -14.87
C ASN A 146 10.86 10.40 -14.13
N CYS A 147 11.41 9.83 -13.07
CA CYS A 147 12.40 10.43 -12.18
C CYS A 147 13.80 9.89 -12.40
N ASN A 148 14.02 9.07 -13.44
CA ASN A 148 15.23 8.27 -13.61
C ASN A 148 15.58 7.48 -12.33
N TYR A 149 14.56 7.04 -11.59
CA TYR A 149 14.71 6.33 -10.32
C TYR A 149 13.66 5.23 -10.18
N ASP A 150 14.12 3.98 -10.12
CA ASP A 150 13.26 2.80 -10.01
C ASP A 150 12.81 2.54 -8.57
N ALA A 151 11.84 3.33 -8.08
CA ALA A 151 11.36 3.21 -6.70
C ALA A 151 10.78 1.82 -6.40
N ALA A 152 10.04 1.23 -7.35
CA ALA A 152 9.49 -0.11 -7.21
C ALA A 152 10.59 -1.18 -7.09
N GLY A 153 11.66 -1.07 -7.90
CA GLY A 153 12.80 -1.96 -7.79
C GLY A 153 13.54 -1.83 -6.46
N GLU A 154 13.82 -0.60 -6.02
CA GLU A 154 14.52 -0.34 -4.76
C GLU A 154 13.73 -0.86 -3.55
N LEU A 155 12.41 -0.61 -3.50
CA LEU A 155 11.58 -1.10 -2.39
C LEU A 155 11.46 -2.62 -2.39
N LEU A 156 11.32 -3.26 -3.56
CA LEU A 156 11.21 -4.71 -3.66
C LEU A 156 12.52 -5.40 -3.23
N LYS A 157 13.67 -4.89 -3.70
CA LYS A 157 14.99 -5.39 -3.29
C LYS A 157 15.23 -5.23 -1.79
N TRP A 158 14.77 -4.13 -1.19
CA TRP A 158 14.91 -3.94 0.25
C TRP A 158 14.11 -5.00 1.03
N ILE A 159 12.82 -5.13 0.71
CA ILE A 159 11.88 -6.00 1.43
C ILE A 159 12.27 -7.47 1.27
N TYR A 160 12.50 -7.92 0.03
CA TYR A 160 12.72 -9.34 -0.29
C TYR A 160 14.19 -9.77 -0.27
N GLY A 161 15.13 -8.82 -0.16
CA GLY A 161 16.56 -9.09 -0.30
C GLY A 161 16.99 -9.16 -1.78
N PRO A 162 18.12 -9.81 -2.09
CA PRO A 162 18.62 -9.90 -3.46
C PRO A 162 17.57 -10.47 -4.43
N LEU A 163 17.32 -9.73 -5.50
CA LEU A 163 16.41 -10.12 -6.59
C LEU A 163 17.20 -10.28 -7.89
N ALA A 164 16.75 -11.16 -8.77
CA ALA A 164 17.21 -11.21 -10.15
C ALA A 164 16.88 -9.89 -10.86
N ALA A 165 17.67 -9.54 -11.88
CA ALA A 165 17.41 -8.37 -12.69
C ALA A 165 15.97 -8.39 -13.26
N ARG A 166 15.30 -7.23 -13.22
CA ARG A 166 13.96 -7.08 -13.78
C ARG A 166 13.94 -7.44 -15.27
N ASN A 167 12.80 -7.92 -15.76
CA ASN A 167 12.61 -8.19 -17.18
C ASN A 167 12.73 -6.88 -17.99
N SER A 168 13.63 -6.84 -18.97
CA SER A 168 13.86 -5.70 -19.87
C SER A 168 13.15 -5.82 -21.22
N GLY A 169 12.51 -6.97 -21.48
CA GLY A 169 11.73 -7.24 -22.68
C GLY A 169 10.23 -7.32 -22.40
N THR A 170 9.52 -8.08 -23.23
CA THR A 170 8.09 -8.32 -23.05
C THR A 170 7.84 -9.13 -21.79
N LEU A 171 6.91 -8.67 -20.96
CA LEU A 171 6.44 -9.39 -19.78
C LEU A 171 5.88 -10.76 -20.18
N THR A 172 6.26 -11.80 -19.43
CA THR A 172 5.83 -13.17 -19.71
C THR A 172 4.54 -13.55 -19.00
N GLY A 173 4.22 -12.88 -17.90
CA GLY A 173 3.00 -13.06 -17.14
C GLY A 173 1.75 -12.44 -17.77
N ARG A 174 0.62 -12.58 -17.07
CA ARG A 174 -0.66 -12.00 -17.47
C ARG A 174 -1.24 -11.08 -16.40
N PHE A 175 -2.01 -10.11 -16.87
CA PHE A 175 -2.87 -9.29 -16.02
C PHE A 175 -4.23 -9.97 -15.89
N VAL A 176 -4.67 -10.21 -14.65
CA VAL A 176 -5.95 -10.85 -14.34
C VAL A 176 -6.82 -9.85 -13.60
N ALA A 177 -7.96 -9.49 -14.20
CA ALA A 177 -9.02 -8.79 -13.48
C ALA A 177 -9.79 -9.79 -12.61
N PHE A 178 -10.20 -9.40 -11.40
CA PHE A 178 -11.00 -10.23 -10.51
C PHE A 178 -12.07 -9.40 -9.79
N ASP A 179 -13.12 -10.07 -9.35
CA ASP A 179 -14.27 -9.47 -8.68
C ASP A 179 -13.96 -9.21 -7.19
N GLN A 180 -13.95 -7.95 -6.77
CA GLN A 180 -13.75 -7.56 -5.36
C GLN A 180 -15.01 -7.78 -4.51
N THR A 181 -16.19 -7.97 -5.11
CA THR A 181 -17.44 -8.24 -4.39
C THR A 181 -17.39 -9.58 -3.62
N GLU A 182 -16.51 -10.50 -4.04
CA GLU A 182 -16.21 -11.73 -3.29
C GLU A 182 -15.63 -11.44 -1.89
N PHE A 183 -14.98 -10.28 -1.71
CA PHE A 183 -14.20 -9.96 -0.51
C PHE A 183 -14.87 -8.92 0.37
N ILE A 184 -15.76 -8.10 -0.20
CA ILE A 184 -16.54 -7.07 0.50
C ILE A 184 -17.91 -6.90 -0.16
N ALA A 185 -18.98 -6.91 0.64
CA ALA A 185 -20.32 -6.67 0.14
C ALA A 185 -20.50 -5.18 -0.19
N LEU A 186 -21.16 -4.87 -1.32
CA LEU A 186 -21.40 -3.50 -1.79
C LEU A 186 -20.11 -2.64 -1.79
N PRO A 187 -19.05 -3.06 -2.49
CA PRO A 187 -17.72 -2.43 -2.42
C PRO A 187 -17.77 -0.90 -2.65
N ALA A 188 -18.58 -0.43 -3.61
CA ALA A 188 -18.66 0.99 -3.94
C ALA A 188 -19.19 1.86 -2.80
N TRP A 189 -20.05 1.32 -1.92
CA TRP A 189 -20.51 2.02 -0.72
C TRP A 189 -19.38 2.24 0.28
N HIS A 190 -18.37 1.38 0.21
CA HIS A 190 -17.21 1.36 1.08
C HIS A 190 -15.95 1.88 0.38
N GLY A 191 -16.10 2.62 -0.73
CA GLY A 191 -14.99 3.21 -1.47
C GLY A 191 -14.06 2.20 -2.17
N MET A 192 -14.51 0.95 -2.36
CA MET A 192 -13.80 -0.05 -3.17
C MET A 192 -14.49 -0.23 -4.53
N ALA A 193 -13.72 -0.45 -5.60
CA ALA A 193 -14.31 -0.78 -6.90
C ALA A 193 -14.83 -2.22 -6.94
N ASP A 194 -15.66 -2.56 -7.92
CA ASP A 194 -16.07 -3.95 -8.14
C ASP A 194 -14.94 -4.82 -8.69
N THR A 195 -13.95 -4.22 -9.37
CA THR A 195 -12.88 -4.95 -10.06
C THR A 195 -11.51 -4.61 -9.47
N GLY A 196 -10.74 -5.64 -9.12
CA GLY A 196 -9.32 -5.56 -8.77
C GLY A 196 -8.44 -6.19 -9.86
N TYR A 197 -7.12 -6.01 -9.75
CA TYR A 197 -6.18 -6.59 -10.71
C TYR A 197 -5.06 -7.38 -10.04
N LEU A 198 -4.53 -8.37 -10.77
CA LEU A 198 -3.33 -9.11 -10.44
C LEU A 198 -2.37 -9.07 -11.62
N TYR A 199 -1.08 -8.99 -11.35
CA TYR A 199 -0.06 -9.45 -12.28
C TYR A 199 0.47 -10.80 -11.82
N VAL A 200 0.32 -11.82 -12.66
CA VAL A 200 0.77 -13.20 -12.37
C VAL A 200 1.89 -13.54 -13.36
N PRO A 201 3.15 -13.62 -12.91
CA PRO A 201 4.26 -14.10 -13.76
C PRO A 201 3.96 -15.50 -14.31
N ALA A 202 4.44 -15.81 -15.51
CA ALA A 202 4.26 -17.14 -16.11
C ALA A 202 4.77 -18.26 -15.19
N ALA A 203 5.86 -18.00 -14.47
CA ALA A 203 6.44 -18.91 -13.50
C ALA A 203 5.51 -19.22 -12.30
N CYS A 204 4.43 -18.46 -12.07
CA CYS A 204 3.52 -18.60 -10.94
C CYS A 204 2.16 -19.22 -11.29
N GLU A 205 1.85 -19.49 -12.57
CA GLU A 205 0.50 -19.93 -12.94
C GLU A 205 0.15 -21.34 -12.45
N ASN A 206 1.13 -22.25 -12.46
CA ASN A 206 0.92 -23.66 -12.12
C ASN A 206 2.00 -24.19 -11.17
N SER A 207 2.59 -23.33 -10.34
CA SER A 207 3.63 -23.77 -9.42
C SER A 207 3.54 -23.09 -8.06
N ALA A 208 3.90 -23.84 -7.03
CA ALA A 208 3.95 -23.36 -5.66
C ALA A 208 5.20 -22.49 -5.40
N GLY A 209 5.20 -21.74 -4.29
CA GLY A 209 6.37 -20.99 -3.83
C GLY A 209 6.57 -19.64 -4.51
N CYS A 210 5.53 -19.06 -5.10
CA CYS A 210 5.52 -17.64 -5.44
C CYS A 210 5.24 -16.79 -4.20
N ARG A 211 5.86 -15.62 -4.14
CA ARG A 211 5.60 -14.60 -3.12
C ARG A 211 4.50 -13.66 -3.60
N LEU A 212 3.92 -12.89 -2.68
CA LEU A 212 2.89 -11.90 -2.98
C LEU A 212 3.32 -10.53 -2.50
N HIS A 213 3.18 -9.52 -3.37
CA HIS A 213 3.27 -8.10 -2.99
C HIS A 213 1.94 -7.42 -3.30
N VAL A 214 1.46 -6.59 -2.38
CA VAL A 214 0.24 -5.79 -2.58
C VAL A 214 0.66 -4.36 -2.89
N ALA A 215 0.31 -3.87 -4.08
CA ALA A 215 0.60 -2.52 -4.53
C ALA A 215 -0.68 -1.67 -4.46
N PHE A 216 -0.73 -0.78 -3.47
CA PHE A 216 -1.83 0.17 -3.30
C PHE A 216 -1.57 1.42 -4.14
N HIS A 217 -2.50 1.78 -5.01
CA HIS A 217 -2.46 3.05 -5.72
C HIS A 217 -2.83 4.23 -4.79
N GLY A 218 -2.45 5.45 -5.18
CA GLY A 218 -2.79 6.68 -4.46
C GLY A 218 -4.20 7.22 -4.79
N CYS A 219 -4.55 8.35 -4.18
CA CYS A 219 -5.75 9.10 -4.55
C CYS A 219 -5.73 9.45 -6.05
N GLN A 220 -6.89 9.44 -6.71
CA GLN A 220 -7.05 9.72 -8.14
C GLN A 220 -6.25 8.80 -9.08
N GLN A 221 -5.74 7.67 -8.57
CA GLN A 221 -5.04 6.64 -9.35
C GLN A 221 -5.85 5.35 -9.50
N ASN A 222 -7.14 5.38 -9.15
CA ASN A 222 -8.11 4.32 -9.40
C ASN A 222 -8.50 4.21 -10.88
N LEU A 223 -9.22 3.13 -11.20
CA LEU A 223 -9.63 2.79 -12.57
C LEU A 223 -10.41 3.91 -13.28
N ASP A 224 -11.34 4.59 -12.60
CA ASP A 224 -12.15 5.63 -13.24
C ASP A 224 -11.33 6.87 -13.61
N ASN A 225 -10.23 7.13 -12.90
CA ASN A 225 -9.41 8.31 -13.09
C ASN A 225 -8.28 8.10 -14.11
N ILE A 226 -7.63 6.94 -14.09
CA ILE A 226 -6.45 6.67 -14.94
C ILE A 226 -6.48 5.29 -15.62
N GLY A 227 -7.60 4.57 -15.58
CA GLY A 227 -7.70 3.21 -16.09
C GLY A 227 -6.70 2.27 -15.41
N VAL A 228 -6.11 1.37 -16.18
CA VAL A 228 -5.09 0.42 -15.69
C VAL A 228 -3.67 1.00 -15.66
N THR A 229 -3.51 2.33 -15.70
CA THR A 229 -2.20 2.98 -15.80
C THR A 229 -1.30 2.65 -14.61
N PHE A 230 -1.81 2.70 -13.37
CA PHE A 230 -1.05 2.28 -12.19
C PHE A 230 -0.65 0.81 -12.26
N VAL A 231 -1.61 -0.06 -12.61
CA VAL A 231 -1.39 -1.52 -12.74
C VAL A 231 -0.28 -1.83 -13.73
N ARG A 232 -0.17 -1.07 -14.82
CA ARG A 232 0.83 -1.32 -15.88
C ARG A 232 2.16 -0.63 -15.65
N HIS A 233 2.14 0.59 -15.11
CA HIS A 233 3.27 1.52 -15.20
C HIS A 233 3.85 1.97 -13.85
N ALA A 234 3.37 1.46 -12.71
CA ALA A 234 3.97 1.78 -11.41
C ALA A 234 5.33 1.06 -11.15
N GLY A 235 5.87 0.33 -12.12
CA GLY A 235 7.23 -0.24 -12.10
C GLY A 235 7.38 -1.65 -11.52
N TYR A 236 6.34 -2.20 -10.87
CA TYR A 236 6.44 -3.49 -10.18
C TYR A 236 6.55 -4.71 -11.10
N ASN A 237 5.83 -4.72 -12.23
CA ASN A 237 5.60 -5.95 -13.00
C ASN A 237 6.87 -6.55 -13.60
N ALA A 238 7.80 -5.71 -14.09
CA ALA A 238 9.06 -6.18 -14.66
C ALA A 238 9.94 -6.88 -13.62
N TRP A 239 9.96 -6.39 -12.39
CA TRP A 239 10.63 -7.07 -11.27
C TRP A 239 9.90 -8.36 -10.93
N ALA A 240 8.57 -8.29 -10.86
CA ALA A 240 7.73 -9.41 -10.51
C ALA A 240 7.93 -10.62 -11.44
N ASP A 241 8.03 -10.34 -12.74
CA ASP A 241 8.13 -11.33 -13.81
C ASP A 241 9.32 -12.27 -13.66
N ASN A 242 10.48 -11.74 -13.26
CA ASN A 242 11.72 -12.51 -13.10
C ASN A 242 11.94 -13.02 -11.67
N ASN A 243 11.06 -12.71 -10.72
CA ASN A 243 11.32 -12.94 -9.30
C ASN A 243 10.23 -13.75 -8.58
N ARG A 244 9.39 -14.48 -9.33
CA ARG A 244 8.30 -15.33 -8.79
C ARG A 244 7.45 -14.56 -7.77
N LEU A 245 7.09 -13.34 -8.13
CA LEU A 245 6.33 -12.44 -7.28
C LEU A 245 5.02 -12.11 -7.97
N ILE A 246 3.90 -12.45 -7.35
CA ILE A 246 2.58 -12.00 -7.79
C ILE A 246 2.38 -10.59 -7.26
N ILE A 247 1.84 -9.69 -8.09
CA ILE A 247 1.45 -8.34 -7.64
C ILE A 247 -0.07 -8.25 -7.58
N LEU A 248 -0.62 -8.03 -6.40
CA LEU A 248 -2.02 -7.72 -6.18
C LEU A 248 -2.22 -6.21 -6.20
N TYR A 249 -3.18 -5.74 -7.00
CA TYR A 249 -3.58 -4.35 -7.17
C TYR A 249 -5.06 -4.19 -6.81
N PRO A 250 -5.40 -4.12 -5.51
CA PRO A 250 -6.75 -3.78 -5.08
C PRO A 250 -7.11 -2.38 -5.59
N GLN A 251 -8.39 -2.13 -5.87
CA GLN A 251 -8.85 -0.88 -6.45
C GLN A 251 -9.91 -0.21 -5.59
N THR A 252 -9.80 1.11 -5.45
CA THR A 252 -10.83 1.96 -4.83
C THR A 252 -11.75 2.58 -5.88
N VAL A 253 -12.84 3.20 -5.41
CA VAL A 253 -13.72 4.05 -6.22
C VAL A 253 -14.09 5.30 -5.43
N ALA A 254 -14.44 6.36 -6.14
CA ALA A 254 -14.88 7.61 -5.51
C ALA A 254 -16.22 7.43 -4.80
N THR A 255 -16.38 8.11 -3.67
CA THR A 255 -17.66 8.24 -2.95
C THR A 255 -17.93 9.71 -2.67
N PHE A 256 -19.13 10.06 -2.20
CA PHE A 256 -19.45 11.44 -1.83
C PHE A 256 -18.48 12.01 -0.77
N MET A 257 -18.12 11.20 0.24
CA MET A 257 -17.20 11.59 1.31
C MET A 257 -15.72 11.50 0.90
N ASN A 258 -15.43 10.86 -0.24
CA ASN A 258 -14.09 10.63 -0.75
C ASN A 258 -14.09 10.76 -2.29
N PRO A 259 -14.23 11.99 -2.83
CA PRO A 259 -14.35 12.21 -4.27
C PRO A 259 -13.05 11.88 -5.04
N ASN A 260 -11.93 11.82 -4.34
CA ASN A 260 -10.63 11.48 -4.90
C ASN A 260 -10.31 9.98 -4.87
N ALA A 261 -11.28 9.13 -4.50
CA ALA A 261 -11.14 7.67 -4.47
C ALA A 261 -9.90 7.21 -3.69
N CYS A 262 -9.51 7.88 -2.61
CA CYS A 262 -8.40 7.42 -1.78
C CYS A 262 -8.76 6.15 -1.01
N TRP A 263 -7.75 5.40 -0.57
CA TRP A 263 -7.93 4.41 0.50
C TRP A 263 -8.39 5.07 1.80
N ASP A 264 -9.15 4.37 2.63
CA ASP A 264 -9.59 4.90 3.92
C ASP A 264 -8.43 4.99 4.92
N TRP A 265 -7.94 6.22 5.09
CA TRP A 265 -6.97 6.58 6.10
C TRP A 265 -7.47 7.71 7.01
N TRP A 266 -8.76 8.08 6.94
CA TRP A 266 -9.35 9.13 7.78
C TRP A 266 -10.78 8.85 8.26
N ALA A 267 -11.18 7.57 8.28
CA ALA A 267 -12.47 7.08 8.74
C ALA A 267 -13.67 7.55 7.90
N TYR A 268 -13.50 7.73 6.59
CA TYR A 268 -14.64 8.12 5.75
C TYR A 268 -15.64 6.99 5.53
N ASP A 269 -15.19 5.73 5.61
CA ASP A 269 -16.04 4.54 5.46
C ASP A 269 -16.43 3.98 6.83
N ASP A 270 -15.45 3.76 7.71
CA ASP A 270 -15.71 3.20 9.04
C ASP A 270 -14.72 3.68 10.12
N THR A 271 -15.17 3.71 11.38
CA THR A 271 -14.34 4.21 12.50
C THR A 271 -13.18 3.28 12.88
N ARG A 272 -13.16 2.06 12.35
CA ARG A 272 -12.12 1.05 12.56
C ARG A 272 -11.21 0.91 11.33
N TYR A 273 -11.20 1.90 10.44
CA TYR A 273 -10.40 1.95 9.19
C TYR A 273 -8.93 1.55 9.32
N ALA A 274 -8.33 1.72 10.50
CA ALA A 274 -6.94 1.35 10.80
C ALA A 274 -6.77 0.03 11.56
N GLN A 275 -7.85 -0.67 11.93
CA GLN A 275 -7.83 -1.95 12.63
C GLN A 275 -8.20 -3.12 11.70
N LYS A 276 -7.90 -4.36 12.09
CA LYS A 276 -8.12 -5.57 11.25
C LYS A 276 -9.53 -5.71 10.65
N ASN A 277 -10.54 -5.17 11.32
CA ASN A 277 -11.93 -5.24 10.90
C ASN A 277 -12.43 -3.98 10.17
N GLY A 278 -11.59 -2.98 9.92
CA GLY A 278 -11.88 -1.92 8.98
C GLY A 278 -12.15 -2.51 7.59
N ARG A 279 -13.21 -2.08 6.91
CA ARG A 279 -13.80 -2.86 5.81
C ARG A 279 -12.85 -3.03 4.64
N GLN A 280 -12.19 -1.95 4.22
CA GLN A 280 -11.21 -2.00 3.12
C GLN A 280 -10.02 -2.89 3.47
N MET A 281 -9.51 -2.79 4.70
CA MET A 281 -8.39 -3.61 5.16
C MET A 281 -8.75 -5.09 5.25
N ALA A 282 -9.94 -5.40 5.79
CA ALA A 282 -10.45 -6.76 5.85
C ALA A 282 -10.67 -7.35 4.45
N ALA A 283 -11.16 -6.56 3.49
CA ALA A 283 -11.34 -6.98 2.11
C ALA A 283 -10.00 -7.37 1.47
N VAL A 284 -9.00 -6.50 1.57
CA VAL A 284 -7.65 -6.76 1.05
C VAL A 284 -7.00 -7.96 1.76
N LYS A 285 -7.20 -8.11 3.07
CA LYS A 285 -6.72 -9.27 3.82
C LYS A 285 -7.32 -10.58 3.28
N ARG A 286 -8.61 -10.60 2.95
CA ARG A 286 -9.24 -11.80 2.36
C ARG A 286 -8.71 -12.10 0.95
N MET A 287 -8.38 -11.08 0.16
CA MET A 287 -7.70 -11.27 -1.14
C MET A 287 -6.31 -11.90 -0.93
N VAL A 288 -5.53 -11.38 0.03
CA VAL A 288 -4.22 -11.94 0.41
C VAL A 288 -4.37 -13.39 0.88
N ASP A 289 -5.35 -13.68 1.73
CA ASP A 289 -5.60 -15.03 2.25
C ASP A 289 -5.99 -16.00 1.14
N ARG A 290 -6.82 -15.58 0.18
CA ARG A 290 -7.17 -16.41 -0.98
C ARG A 290 -5.92 -16.78 -1.78
N LEU A 291 -5.03 -15.82 -2.03
CA LEU A 291 -3.81 -16.02 -2.84
C LEU A 291 -2.71 -16.79 -2.11
N THR A 292 -2.69 -16.77 -0.78
CA THR A 292 -1.66 -17.42 0.04
C THR A 292 -2.13 -18.73 0.68
N SER A 293 -3.45 -19.00 0.67
CA SER A 293 -3.98 -20.31 1.02
C SER A 293 -3.46 -21.36 0.02
N SER A 294 -2.89 -22.45 0.53
CA SER A 294 -2.65 -23.63 -0.32
C SER A 294 -4.00 -24.10 -0.84
N PRO A 295 -4.13 -24.49 -2.13
CA PRO A 295 -5.37 -25.05 -2.63
C PRO A 295 -5.70 -26.23 -1.71
N THR A 296 -6.73 -26.05 -0.90
CA THR A 296 -7.23 -27.13 -0.07
C THR A 296 -7.66 -28.17 -1.09
N ILE A 297 -7.01 -29.33 -1.10
CA ILE A 297 -7.62 -30.51 -1.68
C ILE A 297 -8.88 -30.70 -0.84
N ALA A 298 -9.98 -30.10 -1.29
CA ALA A 298 -11.28 -30.37 -0.76
C ALA A 298 -11.53 -31.82 -1.15
N LEU A 299 -11.23 -32.75 -0.24
CA LEU A 299 -11.78 -34.10 -0.30
C LEU A 299 -13.30 -33.91 -0.30
N ILE A 300 -13.89 -34.00 -1.48
CA ILE A 300 -15.34 -34.07 -1.64
C ILE A 300 -15.73 -35.45 -1.11
N CYS A 301 -15.86 -35.58 0.21
CA CYS A 301 -16.41 -36.78 0.81
C CYS A 301 -17.92 -36.77 0.55
N ARG A 302 -18.36 -37.52 -0.47
CA ARG A 302 -19.75 -38.01 -0.51
C ARG A 302 -19.83 -39.25 0.38
N ARG A 303 -20.94 -39.37 1.13
CA ARG A 303 -21.20 -40.42 2.13
C ARG A 303 -20.55 -41.77 1.76
N GLY A 304 -19.51 -42.15 2.51
CA GLY A 304 -18.96 -43.50 2.54
C GLY A 304 -17.65 -43.74 1.79
N ARG A 305 -17.12 -42.82 0.98
CA ARG A 305 -15.76 -42.92 0.43
C ARG A 305 -15.14 -41.54 0.23
N CYS A 306 -13.90 -41.40 0.67
CA CYS A 306 -13.04 -40.27 0.34
C CYS A 306 -11.89 -40.82 -0.52
N THR A 307 -11.66 -40.23 -1.69
CA THR A 307 -10.44 -40.39 -2.50
C THR A 307 -9.78 -39.05 -2.64
#